data_AF-A0A2V5UKZ1-F1
#
_entry.id   AF-A0A2V5UKZ1-F1
#
_cell.length_a   1.000
_cell.length_b   1.000
_cell.length_c   1.000
_cell.angle_alpha   90.00
_cell.angle_beta   90.00
_cell.angle_gamma   90.00
#
_symmetry.space_group_name_H-M   'P 1'
#
loop_
_entity.id
_entity.type
_entity.pdbx_description
1 polymer ?
#
loop_
_entity_poly.entity_id
_entity_poly.type
_entity_poly.pdbx_seq_one_letter_code
_entity_poly.pdbx_strand_id
1 'polypeptide(L)'
;MNPEYKGTMNIQSRFILAITSFAFALESGLSNEVSADELKEAKVTQVIQDVRVLPSNASPRPAAVNDDVRQGTAVQTGVQSRSELTFKDQTITRLGEKTIFSVGKGSRTIDLGSGQFLLYVPKKTGGAKVKAGSVTAAITG
;
A
#
# COMPACT_ATOMS: atom_id res chain seq x y z
N MET A 1 10.73 -1.99 -90.62
CA MET A 1 12.20 -2.07 -90.79
C MET A 1 12.84 -1.69 -89.46
N ASN A 2 13.51 -2.65 -88.82
CA ASN A 2 14.36 -2.51 -87.61
C ASN A 2 15.60 -1.60 -87.95
N PRO A 3 16.39 -1.02 -87.01
CA PRO A 3 16.79 -1.67 -85.76
C PRO A 3 16.93 -0.84 -84.49
N GLU A 4 16.91 -1.59 -83.37
CA GLU A 4 17.58 -1.29 -82.11
C GLU A 4 18.99 -0.73 -82.31
N TYR A 5 19.37 0.24 -81.47
CA TYR A 5 20.76 0.42 -81.07
C TYR A 5 20.86 0.56 -79.55
N LYS A 6 21.40 -0.50 -78.95
CA LYS A 6 21.80 -0.65 -77.56
C LYS A 6 23.13 0.06 -77.33
N GLY A 7 23.20 0.96 -76.35
CA GLY A 7 24.41 1.72 -76.05
C GLY A 7 24.52 2.09 -74.58
N THR A 8 25.05 1.15 -73.79
CA THR A 8 25.93 1.31 -72.61
C THR A 8 25.63 2.47 -71.63
N MET A 9 25.08 2.07 -70.49
CA MET A 9 25.01 2.82 -69.24
C MET A 9 26.43 3.06 -68.66
N ASN A 10 26.84 4.32 -68.58
CA ASN A 10 28.07 4.73 -67.88
C ASN A 10 27.72 5.27 -66.50
N ILE A 11 28.05 4.48 -65.49
CA ILE A 11 27.99 4.78 -64.07
C ILE A 11 29.12 5.76 -63.70
N GLN A 12 28.77 6.85 -63.02
CA GLN A 12 29.69 7.59 -62.15
C GLN A 12 29.01 7.80 -60.80
N SER A 13 29.57 7.10 -59.81
CA SER A 13 29.18 7.10 -58.41
C SER A 13 29.84 8.25 -57.66
N ARG A 14 29.08 8.95 -56.83
CA ARG A 14 29.59 9.67 -55.65
C ARG A 14 28.61 9.46 -54.50
N PHE A 15 29.03 8.59 -53.58
CA PHE A 15 28.51 8.35 -52.25
C PHE A 15 28.39 9.65 -51.43
N ILE A 16 27.24 9.90 -50.80
CA ILE A 16 27.17 10.50 -49.45
C ILE A 16 26.00 9.86 -48.70
N LEU A 17 26.33 9.13 -47.62
CA LEU A 17 25.39 8.69 -46.60
C LEU A 17 24.71 9.90 -45.95
N ALA A 18 23.40 9.87 -45.84
CA ALA A 18 22.68 10.62 -44.81
C ALA A 18 21.83 9.62 -44.02
N ILE A 19 22.38 9.13 -42.92
CA ILE A 19 21.65 8.38 -41.89
C ILE A 19 20.72 9.40 -41.22
N THR A 20 19.44 9.41 -41.60
CA THR A 20 18.43 10.16 -40.85
C THR A 20 18.11 9.40 -39.57
N SER A 21 18.77 9.80 -38.50
CA SER A 21 18.45 9.45 -37.12
C SER A 21 16.99 9.83 -36.83
N PHE A 22 16.09 8.85 -36.72
CA PHE A 22 14.75 9.08 -36.20
C PHE A 22 14.84 9.11 -34.67
N ALA A 23 14.84 10.32 -34.10
CA ALA A 23 14.86 10.52 -32.66
C ALA A 23 13.52 10.04 -32.07
N PHE A 24 13.54 8.94 -31.33
CA PHE A 24 12.40 8.44 -30.56
C PHE A 24 12.31 9.23 -29.26
N ALA A 25 11.63 10.38 -29.28
CA ALA A 25 11.25 11.09 -28.06
C ALA A 25 9.90 10.56 -27.58
N LEU A 26 9.92 9.51 -26.76
CA LEU A 26 8.77 9.10 -25.96
C LEU A 26 9.15 9.11 -24.48
N GLU A 27 9.29 10.32 -23.94
CA GLU A 27 9.40 10.52 -22.50
C GLU A 27 7.98 10.77 -21.95
N SER A 28 7.12 9.76 -22.05
CA SER A 28 5.99 9.66 -21.12
C SER A 28 6.55 9.24 -19.77
N GLY A 29 7.01 10.22 -18.99
CA GLY A 29 7.28 10.05 -17.58
C GLY A 29 5.99 9.64 -16.87
N LEU A 30 5.70 8.34 -16.83
CA LEU A 30 4.80 7.77 -15.85
C LEU A 30 5.46 8.00 -14.50
N SER A 31 5.08 9.08 -13.82
CA SER A 31 5.23 9.17 -12.39
C SER A 31 4.61 7.91 -11.80
N ASN A 32 5.45 6.95 -11.39
CA ASN A 32 5.03 5.90 -10.48
C ASN A 32 4.76 6.59 -9.14
N GLU A 33 3.61 7.26 -9.03
CA GLU A 33 3.02 7.54 -7.73
C GLU A 33 2.71 6.17 -7.11
N VAL A 34 3.65 5.68 -6.31
CA VAL A 34 3.40 4.57 -5.40
C VAL A 34 2.42 5.12 -4.37
N SER A 35 1.14 5.10 -4.73
CA SER A 35 0.06 5.43 -3.82
C SER A 35 0.10 4.38 -2.71
N ALA A 36 0.46 4.82 -1.50
CA ALA A 36 0.39 3.99 -0.32
C ALA A 36 -1.06 3.54 -0.15
N ASP A 37 -1.31 2.21 -0.13
CA ASP A 37 -2.64 1.69 0.12
C ASP A 37 -3.13 2.24 1.46
N GLU A 38 -4.34 2.78 1.51
CA GLU A 38 -4.82 3.38 2.75
C GLU A 38 -5.02 2.28 3.80
N LEU A 39 -4.56 2.48 5.04
CA LEU A 39 -4.84 1.58 6.18
C LEU A 39 -6.32 1.73 6.61
N LYS A 40 -7.26 1.46 5.71
CA LYS A 40 -8.71 1.57 5.93
C LYS A 40 -9.27 0.38 6.69
N GLU A 41 -8.65 -0.77 6.49
CA GLU A 41 -9.13 -2.06 6.98
C GLU A 41 -7.95 -2.97 7.33
N ALA A 42 -8.05 -3.61 8.49
CA ALA A 42 -7.23 -4.73 8.90
C ALA A 42 -8.10 -5.97 9.10
N LYS A 43 -7.50 -7.14 8.87
CA LYS A 43 -8.08 -8.43 9.21
C LYS A 43 -7.50 -8.90 10.54
N VAL A 44 -8.32 -9.43 11.43
CA VAL A 44 -7.82 -10.14 12.62
C VAL A 44 -7.13 -11.42 12.16
N THR A 45 -5.84 -11.57 12.43
CA THR A 45 -5.05 -12.78 12.06
C THR A 45 -4.80 -13.70 13.25
N GLN A 46 -4.93 -13.20 14.49
CA GLN A 46 -4.79 -14.02 15.68
C GLN A 46 -5.67 -13.54 16.82
N VAL A 47 -6.23 -14.47 17.58
CA VAL A 47 -7.02 -14.22 18.79
C VAL A 47 -6.48 -15.12 19.91
N ILE A 48 -6.11 -14.52 21.04
CA ILE A 48 -5.67 -15.24 22.24
C ILE A 48 -6.53 -14.78 23.43
N GLN A 49 -7.21 -15.72 24.09
CA GLN A 49 -8.14 -15.51 25.21
C GLN A 49 -9.32 -14.59 24.86
N ASP A 50 -9.55 -13.51 25.63
CA ASP A 50 -10.70 -12.63 25.47
C ASP A 50 -10.34 -11.46 24.56
N VAL A 51 -10.75 -11.57 23.30
CA VAL A 51 -10.66 -10.48 22.33
C VAL A 51 -12.05 -10.21 21.80
N ARG A 52 -12.43 -8.94 21.76
CA ARG A 52 -13.74 -8.50 21.29
C ARG A 52 -13.61 -7.49 20.17
N VAL A 53 -14.53 -7.59 19.22
CA VAL A 53 -14.77 -6.54 18.23
C VAL A 53 -15.91 -5.67 18.75
N LEU A 54 -15.73 -4.36 18.66
CA LEU A 54 -16.64 -3.33 19.16
C LEU A 54 -17.09 -2.47 17.96
N PRO A 55 -18.16 -2.86 17.26
CA PRO A 55 -18.75 -2.01 16.23
C PRO A 55 -19.43 -0.79 16.87
N SER A 56 -19.36 0.35 16.20
CA SER A 56 -20.01 1.59 16.66
C SER A 56 -21.54 1.52 16.68
N ASN A 57 -22.14 0.62 15.92
CA ASN A 57 -23.59 0.51 15.70
C ASN A 57 -24.19 -0.84 16.16
N ALA A 58 -23.43 -1.66 16.89
CA ALA A 58 -23.88 -2.95 17.39
C ALA A 58 -23.22 -3.29 18.72
N SER A 59 -23.78 -4.28 19.44
CA SER A 59 -23.19 -4.73 20.70
C SER A 59 -21.80 -5.37 20.48
N PRO A 60 -20.86 -5.21 21.43
CA PRO A 60 -19.58 -5.91 21.38
C PRO A 60 -19.76 -7.42 21.29
N ARG A 61 -18.91 -8.07 20.50
CA ARG A 61 -18.93 -9.53 20.32
C ARG A 61 -17.52 -10.11 20.34
N PRO A 62 -17.35 -11.41 20.63
CA PRO A 62 -16.05 -12.08 20.49
C PRO A 62 -15.47 -11.87 19.09
N ALA A 63 -14.16 -11.67 19.01
CA ALA A 63 -13.42 -11.59 17.76
C ALA A 63 -13.16 -13.00 17.20
N ALA A 64 -13.19 -13.10 15.87
CA ALA A 64 -12.79 -14.28 15.13
C ALA A 64 -11.66 -13.94 14.17
N VAL A 65 -10.85 -14.94 13.81
CA VAL A 65 -9.87 -14.79 12.73
C VAL A 65 -10.62 -14.46 11.44
N ASN A 66 -10.04 -13.55 10.64
CA ASN A 66 -10.60 -12.91 9.45
C ASN A 66 -11.71 -11.87 9.70
N ASP A 67 -11.99 -11.50 10.95
CA ASP A 67 -12.85 -10.35 11.23
C ASP A 67 -12.30 -9.06 10.62
N ASP A 68 -13.21 -8.24 10.07
CA ASP A 68 -12.89 -6.93 9.53
C ASP A 68 -12.83 -5.86 10.62
N VAL A 69 -11.71 -5.15 10.67
CA VAL A 69 -11.48 -4.02 11.56
C VAL A 69 -11.20 -2.80 10.70
N ARG A 70 -12.22 -1.97 10.55
CA ARG A 70 -12.21 -0.73 9.76
C ARG A 70 -12.66 0.44 10.62
N GLN A 71 -12.63 1.64 10.06
CA GLN A 71 -13.17 2.82 10.72
C GLN A 71 -14.60 2.55 11.24
N GLY A 72 -14.85 2.93 12.50
CA GLY A 72 -16.12 2.66 13.18
C GLY A 72 -16.18 1.29 13.87
N THR A 73 -15.10 0.53 13.87
CA THR A 73 -14.93 -0.72 14.60
C THR A 73 -13.63 -0.67 15.42
N ALA A 74 -13.70 -1.04 16.69
CA ALA A 74 -12.53 -1.20 17.56
C ALA A 74 -12.29 -2.68 17.92
N VAL A 75 -11.07 -3.00 18.33
CA VAL A 75 -10.71 -4.28 18.95
C VAL A 75 -10.28 -4.02 20.39
N GLN A 76 -10.83 -4.81 21.30
CA GLN A 76 -10.50 -4.80 22.71
C GLN A 76 -9.92 -6.14 23.13
N THR A 77 -8.80 -6.11 23.86
CA THR A 77 -8.23 -7.31 24.51
C THR A 77 -8.47 -7.27 26.02
N GLY A 78 -8.75 -8.43 26.61
CA GLY A 78 -8.88 -8.63 28.05
C GLY A 78 -7.55 -8.82 28.77
N VAL A 79 -7.62 -9.32 30.00
CA VAL A 79 -6.46 -9.73 30.82
C VAL A 79 -5.76 -10.93 30.16
N GLN A 80 -4.43 -10.95 30.13
CA GLN A 80 -3.64 -12.03 29.51
C GLN A 80 -4.02 -12.34 28.05
N SER A 81 -4.72 -11.40 27.39
CA SER A 81 -5.25 -11.57 26.04
C SER A 81 -4.36 -10.84 25.05
N ARG A 82 -4.32 -11.33 23.81
CA ARG A 82 -3.54 -10.73 22.72
C ARG A 82 -4.28 -10.90 21.40
N SER A 83 -4.04 -9.97 20.48
CA SER A 83 -4.57 -10.06 19.13
C SER A 83 -3.53 -9.61 18.12
N GLU A 84 -3.53 -10.20 16.93
CA GLU A 84 -2.78 -9.69 15.79
C GLU A 84 -3.77 -9.26 14.71
N LEU A 85 -3.51 -8.10 14.11
CA LEU A 85 -4.24 -7.62 12.95
C LEU A 85 -3.26 -7.31 11.83
N THR A 86 -3.63 -7.68 10.61
CA THR A 86 -2.85 -7.45 9.40
C THR A 86 -3.65 -6.62 8.41
N PHE A 87 -3.06 -5.52 7.97
CA PHE A 87 -3.61 -4.65 6.94
C PHE A 87 -3.23 -5.15 5.55
N LYS A 88 -3.93 -4.64 4.53
CA LYS A 88 -3.71 -5.03 3.13
C LYS A 88 -2.29 -4.75 2.62
N ASP A 89 -1.66 -3.69 3.11
CA ASP A 89 -0.27 -3.33 2.78
C ASP A 89 0.79 -4.11 3.57
N GLN A 90 0.38 -5.16 4.30
CA GLN A 90 1.22 -5.96 5.20
C GLN A 90 1.74 -5.21 6.43
N THR A 91 1.15 -4.06 6.77
CA THR A 91 1.30 -3.48 8.11
C THR A 91 0.70 -4.44 9.12
N ILE A 92 1.45 -4.74 10.18
CA ILE A 92 1.02 -5.65 11.25
C ILE A 92 0.92 -4.86 12.55
N THR A 93 -0.16 -5.07 13.28
CA THR A 93 -0.28 -4.63 14.66
C THR A 93 -0.51 -5.80 15.60
N ARG A 94 0.24 -5.85 16.71
CA ARG A 94 0.05 -6.83 17.78
C ARG A 94 -0.38 -6.13 19.04
N LEU A 95 -1.58 -6.45 19.51
CA LEU A 95 -2.19 -5.86 20.69
C LEU A 95 -1.75 -6.64 21.94
N GLY A 96 -1.32 -5.91 22.96
CA GLY A 96 -1.10 -6.45 24.29
C GLY A 96 -2.41 -6.69 25.04
N GLU A 97 -2.32 -7.04 26.32
CA GLU A 97 -3.52 -7.13 27.17
C GLU A 97 -4.13 -5.74 27.43
N LYS A 98 -5.41 -5.70 27.81
CA LYS A 98 -6.15 -4.48 28.20
C LYS A 98 -6.04 -3.33 27.18
N THR A 99 -5.99 -3.69 25.89
CA THR A 99 -5.74 -2.75 24.79
C THR A 99 -7.04 -2.46 24.05
N ILE A 100 -7.28 -1.19 23.73
CA ILE A 100 -8.35 -0.75 22.83
C ILE A 100 -7.72 -0.09 21.61
N PHE A 101 -7.87 -0.74 20.46
CA PHE A 101 -7.32 -0.33 19.17
C PHE A 101 -8.43 -0.01 18.18
N SER A 102 -8.28 1.02 17.36
CA SER A 102 -9.17 1.25 16.23
C SER A 102 -8.47 1.90 15.05
N VAL A 103 -9.02 1.71 13.85
CA VAL A 103 -8.62 2.45 12.66
C VAL A 103 -9.19 3.85 12.75
N GLY A 104 -8.32 4.86 12.77
CA GLY A 104 -8.68 6.25 12.91
C GLY A 104 -9.27 6.87 11.64
N LYS A 105 -9.83 8.08 11.76
CA LYS A 105 -10.50 8.75 10.65
C LYS A 105 -9.57 9.32 9.57
N GLY A 106 -8.29 9.51 9.89
CA GLY A 106 -7.30 10.04 8.96
C GLY A 106 -6.66 8.94 8.13
N SER A 107 -6.12 9.29 6.95
CA SER A 107 -5.32 8.35 6.16
C SER A 107 -4.18 7.81 7.03
N ARG A 108 -4.04 6.48 7.04
CA ARG A 108 -2.98 5.75 7.75
C ARG A 108 -2.86 6.14 9.24
N THR A 109 -4.01 6.41 9.87
CA THR A 109 -4.10 6.78 11.29
C THR A 109 -4.64 5.61 12.11
N ILE A 110 -3.96 5.28 13.19
CA ILE A 110 -4.36 4.32 14.20
C ILE A 110 -4.65 5.07 15.49
N ASP A 111 -5.76 4.75 16.14
CA ASP A 111 -6.13 5.32 17.44
C ASP A 111 -5.97 4.24 18.54
N LEU A 112 -5.17 4.56 19.57
CA LEU A 112 -5.00 3.77 20.78
C LEU A 112 -5.78 4.42 21.92
N GLY A 113 -6.86 3.76 22.34
CA GLY A 113 -7.67 4.22 23.48
C GLY A 113 -7.02 3.91 24.83
N SER A 114 -6.45 2.72 24.96
CA SER A 114 -5.75 2.27 26.18
C SER A 114 -4.82 1.10 25.86
N GLY A 115 -3.89 0.81 26.79
CA GLY A 115 -3.03 -0.36 26.72
C GLY A 115 -1.79 -0.12 25.84
N GLN A 116 -1.41 -1.13 25.06
CA GLN A 116 -0.16 -1.13 24.32
C GLN A 116 -0.25 -2.00 23.08
N PHE A 117 0.50 -1.64 22.05
CA PHE A 117 0.62 -2.46 20.85
C PHE A 117 2.00 -2.29 20.20
N LEU A 118 2.40 -3.30 19.44
CA LEU A 118 3.49 -3.21 18.48
C LEU A 118 2.92 -2.83 17.12
N LEU A 119 3.59 -1.93 16.41
CA LEU A 119 3.29 -1.59 15.02
C LEU A 119 4.50 -1.87 14.14
N TYR A 120 4.33 -2.70 13.13
CA TYR A 120 5.30 -2.92 12.08
C TYR A 120 4.73 -2.42 10.76
N VAL A 121 5.41 -1.45 10.14
CA VAL A 121 5.04 -0.89 8.82
C VAL A 121 6.14 -1.27 7.83
N PRO A 122 5.85 -2.04 6.77
CA PRO A 122 6.84 -2.36 5.75
C PRO A 122 7.38 -1.11 5.08
N LYS A 123 8.69 -1.10 4.78
CA LYS A 123 9.32 0.01 4.04
C LYS A 123 8.62 0.25 2.71
N LYS A 124 8.59 1.52 2.29
CA LYS A 124 8.02 1.95 0.98
C LYS A 124 6.50 1.73 0.82
N THR A 125 5.77 1.44 1.90
CA THR A 125 4.29 1.33 1.89
C THR A 125 3.56 2.57 2.42
N GLY A 126 4.32 3.62 2.72
CA GLY A 126 3.81 4.84 3.38
C GLY A 126 3.88 4.73 4.90
N GLY A 127 4.11 5.87 5.56
CA GLY A 127 4.18 5.93 7.01
C GLY A 127 2.82 5.71 7.71
N ALA A 128 2.82 5.59 9.03
CA ALA A 128 1.61 5.51 9.85
C ALA A 128 1.63 6.56 10.96
N LYS A 129 0.46 7.05 11.35
CA LYS A 129 0.28 7.92 12.52
C LYS A 129 -0.42 7.14 13.61
N VAL A 130 0.07 7.24 14.84
CA VAL A 130 -0.55 6.66 16.02
C VAL A 130 -1.00 7.80 16.92
N LYS A 131 -2.28 7.85 17.24
CA LYS A 131 -2.85 8.78 18.23
C LYS A 131 -3.13 8.03 19.52
N ALA A 132 -2.62 8.54 20.63
CA ALA A 132 -2.84 8.00 21.96
C ALA A 132 -3.13 9.17 22.92
N GLY A 133 -4.40 9.39 23.24
CA GLY A 133 -4.84 10.56 24.00
C GLY A 133 -4.41 11.86 23.32
N SER A 134 -3.61 12.68 24.01
CA SER A 134 -3.06 13.95 23.50
C SER A 134 -1.78 13.80 22.67
N VAL A 135 -1.22 12.59 22.55
CA VAL A 135 0.05 12.35 21.87
C VAL A 135 -0.20 11.77 20.47
N THR A 136 0.57 12.25 19.50
CA THR A 136 0.64 11.66 18.16
C THR A 136 2.08 11.29 17.84
N ALA A 137 2.31 10.04 17.46
CA ALA A 137 3.57 9.55 16.91
C ALA A 137 3.44 9.29 15.42
N ALA A 138 4.52 9.46 14.67
CA ALA A 138 4.59 9.13 13.24
C ALA A 138 5.71 8.12 12.98
N ILE A 139 5.45 7.16 12.10
CA ILE A 139 6.37 6.13 11.65
C ILE A 139 6.51 6.28 10.14
N THR A 140 7.73 6.21 9.60
CA THR A 140 7.99 6.37 8.15
C THR A 140 8.39 5.08 7.43
N GLY A 141 8.50 3.96 8.15
CA GLY A 141 8.92 2.65 7.65
C GLY A 141 10.35 2.27 7.99
#